data_AF-A0A7U2I0B6-F1
#
_entry.id   AF-A0A7U2I0B6-F1
#
_cell.length_a   1.000
_cell.length_b   1.000
_cell.length_c   1.000
_cell.angle_alpha   90.00
_cell.angle_beta   90.00
_cell.angle_gamma   90.00
#
_symmetry.space_group_name_H-M   'P 1'
#
loop_
_entity.id
_entity.type
_entity.pdbx_description
1 polymer ?
#
loop_
_entity_poly.entity_id
_entity_poly.type
_entity_poly.pdbx_seq_one_letter_code
_entity_poly.pdbx_strand_id
1 'polypeptide(L)'
;MKVQCGLSAAFAAQALGAAFPATTYGDKLRPLISSEKIQKLITTDGLMGNLEAFQAIAEANGGNRAFGLPGYAASVDYIVSQTKNASNFRTWVQDFPALFNRVDSIKFSISNSSLYVIGLSYSPSTSAEGLTAPLVLGVAGAEGCTNAAYENLDVRTRLC
;
A
#
# COMPACT_ATOMS: atom_id res chain seq x y z
N MET A 1 25.28 56.47 70.29
CA MET A 1 23.91 56.72 70.78
C MET A 1 22.93 56.18 69.74
N LYS A 2 22.28 55.04 70.05
CA LYS A 2 21.04 54.47 69.45
C LYS A 2 21.00 54.23 67.91
N VAL A 3 20.34 53.25 67.31
CA VAL A 3 19.74 51.93 67.59
C VAL A 3 19.33 51.41 66.19
N GLN A 4 19.47 50.10 65.98
CA GLN A 4 18.91 49.15 64.98
C GLN A 4 17.94 49.61 63.85
N CYS A 5 18.09 48.95 62.69
CA CYS A 5 17.10 48.19 61.88
C CYS A 5 17.62 48.15 60.44
N GLY A 6 18.00 47.05 59.80
CA GLY A 6 17.35 45.74 59.75
C GLY A 6 16.53 45.67 58.46
N LEU A 7 17.06 45.05 57.40
CA LEU A 7 16.33 44.14 56.51
C LEU A 7 17.30 43.47 55.52
N SER A 8 17.53 42.19 55.72
CA SER A 8 18.17 41.29 54.77
C SER A 8 17.19 40.95 53.65
N ALA A 9 17.61 41.09 52.39
CA ALA A 9 16.91 40.50 51.24
C ALA A 9 17.86 39.49 50.59
N ALA A 10 17.75 38.22 51.01
CA ALA A 10 18.38 37.11 50.32
C ALA A 10 17.51 36.77 49.09
N PHE A 11 17.97 37.15 47.90
CA PHE A 11 17.38 36.67 46.65
C PHE A 11 17.81 35.22 46.44
N ALA A 12 16.93 34.28 46.77
CA ALA A 12 17.07 32.89 46.35
C ALA A 12 16.75 32.80 44.86
N ALA A 13 17.78 32.77 44.02
CA ALA A 13 17.64 32.39 42.62
C ALA A 13 17.27 30.90 42.57
N GLN A 14 15.97 30.61 42.42
CA GLN A 14 15.51 29.26 42.13
C GLN A 14 15.99 28.89 40.73
N ALA A 15 17.04 28.07 40.65
CA ALA A 15 17.39 27.38 39.43
C ALA A 15 16.26 26.39 39.12
N LEU A 16 15.37 26.77 38.19
CA LEU A 16 14.50 25.83 37.49
C LEU A 16 15.42 24.90 36.67
N GLY A 17 15.93 23.87 37.33
CA GLY A 17 16.57 22.74 36.68
C GLY A 17 15.53 22.11 35.78
N ALA A 18 15.63 22.37 34.48
CA ALA A 18 14.79 21.77 33.48
C ALA A 18 15.03 20.25 33.50
N ALA A 19 14.15 19.52 34.18
CA ALA A 19 14.05 18.08 34.07
C ALA A 19 13.44 17.75 32.70
N PHE A 20 14.23 17.92 31.64
CA PHE A 20 13.91 17.27 30.38
C PHE A 20 14.07 15.76 30.61
N PRO A 21 13.04 14.95 30.33
CA PRO A 21 13.17 13.50 30.43
C PRO A 21 14.34 13.07 29.55
N ALA A 22 15.36 12.45 30.16
CA ALA A 22 16.44 11.82 29.43
C ALA A 22 15.80 10.84 28.44
N THR A 23 15.99 11.11 27.15
CA THR A 23 15.45 10.25 26.11
C THR A 23 16.00 8.85 26.34
N THR A 24 15.18 7.81 26.17
CA THR A 24 15.63 6.40 26.25
C THR A 24 16.66 6.03 25.17
N TYR A 25 16.98 6.95 24.26
CA TYR A 25 18.18 6.94 23.44
C TYR A 25 19.38 7.27 24.34
N GLY A 26 20.17 6.26 24.72
CA GLY A 26 21.33 6.42 25.60
C GLY A 26 22.30 7.53 25.17
N ASP A 27 23.18 7.93 26.08
CA ASP A 27 24.03 9.15 26.08
C ASP A 27 24.89 9.42 24.83
N LYS A 28 24.89 8.52 23.83
CA LYS A 28 25.51 8.72 22.52
C LYS A 28 24.45 9.02 21.47
N LEU A 29 24.13 10.30 21.31
CA LEU A 29 23.34 10.77 20.17
C LEU A 29 24.05 10.37 18.88
N ARG A 30 23.33 9.73 17.96
CA ARG A 30 23.83 9.47 16.60
C ARG A 30 24.03 10.81 15.87
N PRO A 31 24.99 10.89 14.93
CA PRO A 31 25.15 12.10 14.12
C PRO A 31 23.84 12.50 13.45
N LEU A 32 23.59 13.81 13.36
CA LEU A 32 22.44 14.33 12.63
C LEU A 32 22.49 13.90 11.16
N ILE A 33 21.34 13.48 10.65
CA ILE A 33 21.18 13.10 9.25
C ILE A 33 21.13 14.37 8.40
N SER A 34 21.96 14.42 7.36
CA SER A 34 21.89 15.47 6.33
C SER A 34 21.10 14.95 5.14
N SER A 35 20.00 15.62 4.82
CA SER A 35 19.16 15.29 3.65
C SER A 35 19.96 15.33 2.35
N GLU A 36 20.76 16.39 2.16
CA GLU A 36 21.61 16.55 0.98
C GLU A 36 22.61 15.38 0.81
N LYS A 37 23.25 14.95 1.91
CA LYS A 37 24.19 13.82 1.87
C LYS A 37 23.52 12.51 1.48
N ILE A 38 22.30 12.25 1.96
CA ILE A 38 21.55 11.03 1.60
C ILE A 38 21.10 11.09 0.14
N GLN A 39 20.58 12.23 -0.33
CA GLN A 39 20.16 12.39 -1.71
C GLN A 39 21.32 12.16 -2.70
N LYS A 40 22.54 12.58 -2.34
CA LYS A 40 23.76 12.31 -3.13
C LYS A 40 24.10 10.82 -3.27
N LEU A 41 23.55 9.94 -2.43
CA LEU A 41 23.72 8.49 -2.56
C LEU A 41 22.75 7.86 -3.58
N ILE A 42 21.75 8.61 -4.05
CA ILE A 42 20.82 8.14 -5.09
C ILE A 42 21.53 8.32 -6.43
N THR A 43 21.86 7.21 -7.10
CA THR A 43 22.54 7.22 -8.39
C THR A 43 21.64 6.67 -9.48
N THR A 44 21.77 7.22 -10.69
CA THR A 44 21.04 6.72 -11.87
C THR A 44 21.36 5.24 -12.11
N ASP A 45 22.63 4.84 -12.04
CA ASP A 45 23.05 3.45 -12.24
C ASP A 45 22.44 2.52 -11.20
N GLY A 46 22.35 2.94 -9.94
CA GLY A 46 21.69 2.17 -8.88
C GLY A 46 20.19 2.03 -9.10
N LEU A 47 19.52 3.08 -9.56
CA LEU A 47 18.10 3.03 -9.92
C LEU A 47 17.87 2.10 -11.12
N MET A 48 18.68 2.23 -12.18
CA MET A 48 18.58 1.39 -13.37
C MET A 48 18.86 -0.08 -13.06
N GLY A 49 19.87 -0.40 -12.23
CA GLY A 49 20.15 -1.77 -11.83
C GLY A 49 18.98 -2.41 -11.06
N ASN A 50 18.25 -1.65 -10.23
CA ASN A 50 17.03 -2.14 -9.60
C ASN A 50 15.92 -2.41 -10.63
N LEU A 51 15.74 -1.51 -11.62
CA LEU A 51 14.74 -1.69 -12.67
C LEU A 51 15.04 -2.93 -13.53
N GLU A 52 16.30 -3.15 -13.89
CA GLU A 52 16.74 -4.33 -14.64
C GLU A 52 16.49 -5.62 -13.85
N ALA A 53 16.82 -5.65 -12.55
CA ALA A 53 16.55 -6.79 -11.69
C ALA A 53 15.04 -7.10 -11.60
N PHE A 54 14.21 -6.08 -11.41
CA PHE A 54 12.75 -6.26 -11.40
C PHE A 54 12.19 -6.66 -12.77
N GLN A 55 12.78 -6.20 -13.86
CA GLN A 55 12.38 -6.62 -15.19
C GLN A 55 12.71 -8.11 -15.42
N ALA A 56 13.92 -8.54 -15.06
CA ALA A 56 14.32 -9.94 -15.13
C ALA A 56 13.43 -10.85 -14.27
N ILE A 57 13.05 -10.38 -13.07
CA ILE A 57 12.08 -11.09 -12.22
C ILE A 57 10.72 -11.21 -12.92
N ALA A 58 10.23 -10.14 -13.55
CA ALA A 58 8.96 -10.17 -14.27
C ALA A 58 9.02 -11.19 -15.43
N GLU A 59 10.05 -11.12 -16.27
CA GLU A 59 10.25 -12.01 -17.42
C GLU A 59 10.33 -13.48 -17.01
N ALA A 60 11.07 -13.80 -15.94
CA ALA A 60 11.16 -15.15 -15.39
C ALA A 60 9.84 -15.67 -14.80
N ASN A 61 8.88 -14.79 -14.52
CA ASN A 61 7.61 -15.13 -13.84
C ASN A 61 6.37 -14.78 -14.70
N GLY A 62 6.45 -15.03 -16.01
CA GLY A 62 5.30 -14.85 -16.90
C GLY A 62 5.00 -13.38 -17.24
N GLY A 63 6.03 -12.54 -17.25
CA GLY A 63 5.97 -11.14 -17.67
C GLY A 63 5.38 -10.18 -16.63
N ASN A 64 5.22 -10.58 -15.37
CA ASN A 64 4.61 -9.72 -14.35
C ASN A 64 5.11 -9.99 -12.92
N ARG A 65 4.81 -9.05 -12.02
CA ARG A 65 5.12 -9.11 -10.58
C ARG A 65 3.89 -8.74 -9.74
N ALA A 66 2.70 -9.10 -10.22
CA ALA A 66 1.47 -8.74 -9.52
C ALA A 66 1.35 -9.49 -8.19
N PHE A 67 0.76 -8.83 -7.19
CA PHE A 67 0.45 -9.43 -5.89
C PHE A 67 -0.29 -10.77 -6.08
N GLY A 68 0.04 -11.76 -5.26
CA GLY A 68 -0.53 -13.11 -5.33
C GLY A 68 0.08 -14.02 -6.41
N LEU A 69 1.04 -13.54 -7.20
CA LEU A 69 1.74 -14.33 -8.22
C LEU A 69 3.23 -14.54 -7.88
N PRO A 70 3.91 -15.56 -8.45
CA PRO A 70 5.30 -15.87 -8.14
C PRO A 70 6.29 -14.70 -8.31
N GLY A 71 6.06 -13.84 -9.32
CA GLY A 71 6.91 -12.66 -9.54
C GLY A 71 6.86 -11.63 -8.39
N TYR A 72 5.75 -11.55 -7.64
CA TYR A 72 5.68 -10.74 -6.43
C TYR A 72 6.57 -11.32 -5.32
N ALA A 73 6.49 -12.63 -5.07
CA ALA A 73 7.32 -13.27 -4.05
C ALA A 73 8.82 -13.08 -4.36
N ALA A 74 9.23 -13.31 -5.61
CA ALA A 74 10.60 -13.06 -6.03
C ALA A 74 11.03 -11.58 -5.89
N SER A 75 10.10 -10.64 -6.08
CA SER A 75 10.37 -9.20 -5.84
C SER A 75 10.63 -8.91 -4.36
N VAL A 76 9.86 -9.54 -3.46
CA VAL A 76 10.04 -9.41 -2.01
C VAL A 76 11.42 -9.94 -1.62
N ASP A 77 11.78 -11.13 -2.10
CA ASP A 77 13.09 -11.74 -1.84
C ASP A 77 14.25 -10.85 -2.30
N TYR A 78 14.13 -10.24 -3.48
CA TYR A 78 15.13 -9.29 -3.98
C TYR A 78 15.28 -8.07 -3.06
N ILE A 79 14.19 -7.43 -2.65
CA ILE A 79 14.22 -6.25 -1.77
C ILE A 79 14.82 -6.62 -0.41
N VAL A 80 14.43 -7.77 0.15
CA VAL A 80 14.98 -8.27 1.41
C VAL A 80 16.47 -8.56 1.24
N SER A 81 16.92 -9.12 0.12
CA SER A 81 18.35 -9.37 -0.11
C SER A 81 19.18 -8.09 -0.15
N GLN A 82 18.62 -6.98 -0.65
CA GLN A 82 19.31 -5.68 -0.69
C GLN A 82 19.46 -5.04 0.70
N THR A 83 18.59 -5.37 1.65
CA THR A 83 18.51 -4.64 2.93
C THR A 83 18.84 -5.48 4.17
N LYS A 84 18.69 -6.81 4.12
CA LYS A 84 18.85 -7.69 5.30
C LYS A 84 20.23 -7.63 5.96
N ASN A 85 21.27 -7.34 5.19
CA ASN A 85 22.66 -7.26 5.67
C ASN A 85 23.14 -5.82 5.83
N ALA A 86 22.28 -4.84 5.60
CA ALA A 86 22.63 -3.44 5.71
C ALA A 86 22.71 -3.03 7.19
N SER A 87 23.83 -2.43 7.60
CA SER A 87 24.07 -2.01 8.99
C SER A 87 23.16 -0.86 9.45
N ASN A 88 22.54 -0.16 8.52
CA ASN A 88 21.68 1.00 8.73
C ASN A 88 20.19 0.68 8.68
N PHE A 89 19.79 -0.56 8.38
CA PHE A 89 18.39 -0.97 8.32
C PHE A 89 18.09 -2.11 9.29
N ARG A 90 16.86 -2.13 9.79
CA ARG A 90 16.27 -3.32 10.41
C ARG A 90 15.14 -3.78 9.49
N THR A 91 15.37 -4.85 8.75
CA THR A 91 14.42 -5.36 7.74
C THR A 91 13.60 -6.50 8.31
N TRP A 92 12.31 -6.53 8.01
CA TRP A 92 11.43 -7.69 8.17
C TRP A 92 10.36 -7.67 7.08
N VAL A 93 9.78 -8.83 6.80
CA VAL A 93 8.60 -8.96 5.93
C VAL A 93 7.36 -8.95 6.83
N GLN A 94 6.36 -8.15 6.48
CA GLN A 94 5.06 -8.14 7.16
C GLN A 94 4.02 -8.70 6.19
N ASP A 95 3.51 -9.88 6.52
CA ASP A 95 2.40 -10.47 5.79
C ASP A 95 1.09 -9.81 6.21
N PHE A 96 0.23 -9.54 5.24
CA PHE A 96 -1.14 -9.08 5.46
C PHE A 96 -2.08 -9.68 4.41
N PRO A 97 -3.35 -9.94 4.76
CA PRO A 97 -4.31 -10.42 3.78
C PRO A 97 -4.72 -9.29 2.82
N ALA A 98 -4.90 -9.63 1.55
CA ALA A 98 -5.53 -8.75 0.57
C ALA A 98 -6.40 -9.57 -0.38
N LEU A 99 -7.43 -8.93 -0.93
CA LEU A 99 -8.27 -9.57 -1.95
C LEU A 99 -7.45 -9.79 -3.22
N PHE A 100 -7.48 -11.03 -3.71
CA PHE A 100 -6.86 -11.41 -4.97
C PHE A 100 -7.95 -11.82 -5.95
N ASN A 101 -7.91 -11.26 -7.16
CA ASN A 101 -8.80 -11.64 -8.25
C ASN A 101 -8.00 -11.87 -9.52
N ARG A 102 -8.34 -12.93 -10.25
CA ARG A 102 -7.80 -13.23 -11.58
C ARG A 102 -8.93 -13.79 -12.43
N VAL A 103 -8.98 -13.37 -13.69
CA VAL A 103 -9.90 -13.95 -14.67
C VAL A 103 -9.19 -15.13 -15.30
N ASP A 104 -9.56 -16.34 -14.90
CA ASP A 104 -8.99 -17.57 -15.46
C ASP A 104 -9.58 -17.89 -16.84
N SER A 105 -10.87 -17.61 -17.02
CA SER A 105 -11.55 -17.72 -18.32
C SER A 105 -12.73 -16.76 -18.37
N ILE A 106 -13.03 -16.24 -19.56
CA ILE A 106 -14.22 -15.44 -19.79
C ILE A 106 -14.74 -15.68 -21.21
N LYS A 107 -16.05 -15.83 -21.32
CA LYS A 107 -16.76 -15.92 -22.60
C LYS A 107 -18.14 -15.31 -22.43
N PHE A 108 -18.53 -14.51 -23.41
CA PHE A 108 -19.88 -13.98 -23.49
C PHE A 108 -20.39 -14.13 -24.92
N SER A 109 -21.61 -14.61 -25.07
CA SER A 109 -22.23 -14.80 -26.38
C SER A 109 -23.71 -14.45 -26.33
N ILE A 110 -24.18 -13.80 -27.39
CA ILE A 110 -25.59 -13.50 -27.60
C ILE A 110 -26.03 -14.27 -28.84
N SER A 111 -27.05 -15.12 -28.69
CA SER A 111 -27.40 -16.12 -29.72
C SER A 111 -26.16 -16.97 -30.08
N ASN A 112 -25.65 -16.85 -31.31
CA ASN A 112 -24.47 -17.60 -31.77
C ASN A 112 -23.24 -16.70 -32.01
N SER A 113 -23.29 -15.44 -31.58
CA SER A 113 -22.22 -14.47 -31.76
C SER A 113 -21.43 -14.32 -30.46
N SER A 114 -20.15 -14.66 -30.48
CA SER A 114 -19.24 -14.39 -29.37
C SER A 114 -18.82 -12.93 -29.36
N LEU A 115 -18.84 -12.31 -28.18
CA LEU A 115 -18.40 -10.94 -27.98
C LEU A 115 -17.11 -10.92 -27.17
N TYR A 116 -16.23 -9.99 -27.53
CA TYR A 116 -15.07 -9.70 -26.70
C TYR A 116 -15.54 -8.99 -25.43
N VAL A 117 -15.13 -9.51 -24.29
CA VAL A 117 -15.49 -9.00 -22.97
C VAL A 117 -14.28 -8.99 -22.06
N ILE A 118 -14.30 -8.08 -21.11
CA ILE A 118 -13.28 -7.96 -20.06
C ILE A 118 -13.98 -8.22 -18.74
N GLY A 119 -13.42 -9.13 -17.93
CA GLY A 119 -13.93 -9.37 -16.59
C GLY A 119 -13.61 -8.19 -15.69
N LEU A 120 -14.64 -7.61 -15.05
CA LEU A 120 -14.44 -6.58 -14.06
C LEU A 120 -13.79 -7.17 -12.80
N SER A 121 -12.88 -6.41 -12.20
CA SER A 121 -12.20 -6.84 -10.99
C SER A 121 -13.20 -7.11 -9.86
N TYR A 122 -12.99 -8.22 -9.16
CA TYR A 122 -13.85 -8.71 -8.07
C TYR A 122 -15.27 -9.13 -8.47
N SER A 123 -15.60 -9.19 -9.77
CA SER A 123 -16.84 -9.82 -10.20
C SER A 123 -16.86 -11.31 -9.86
N PRO A 124 -18.01 -11.85 -9.42
CA PRO A 124 -18.15 -13.28 -9.15
C PRO A 124 -18.02 -14.08 -10.46
N SER A 125 -17.51 -15.31 -10.33
CA SER A 125 -17.54 -16.29 -11.41
C SER A 125 -18.94 -16.91 -11.54
N THR A 126 -19.28 -17.35 -12.76
CA THR A 126 -20.37 -18.31 -12.95
C THR A 126 -19.94 -19.71 -12.48
N SER A 127 -20.86 -20.69 -12.49
CA SER A 127 -20.45 -22.09 -12.46
C SER A 127 -19.67 -22.47 -13.72
N ALA A 128 -19.07 -23.66 -13.73
CA ALA A 128 -18.32 -24.17 -14.88
C ALA A 128 -19.20 -24.34 -16.14
N GLU A 129 -20.50 -24.58 -15.95
CA GLU A 129 -21.50 -24.67 -17.02
C GLU A 129 -21.86 -23.29 -17.61
N GLY A 130 -21.47 -22.21 -16.94
CA GLY A 130 -21.83 -20.85 -17.30
C GLY A 130 -23.23 -20.44 -16.83
N LEU A 131 -23.64 -19.24 -17.21
CA LEU A 131 -24.98 -18.70 -16.93
C LEU A 131 -25.64 -18.31 -18.26
N THR A 132 -26.79 -18.90 -18.56
CA THR A 132 -27.63 -18.53 -19.71
C THR A 132 -28.95 -18.00 -19.19
N ALA A 133 -29.26 -16.75 -19.54
CA ALA A 133 -30.52 -16.10 -19.18
C ALA A 133 -30.90 -15.03 -20.22
N PRO A 134 -32.19 -14.63 -20.31
CA PRO A 134 -32.62 -13.55 -21.18
C PRO A 134 -31.92 -12.23 -20.82
N LEU A 135 -31.66 -11.40 -21.83
CA LEU A 135 -31.20 -10.03 -21.62
C LEU A 135 -32.36 -9.12 -21.22
N VAL A 136 -32.07 -8.12 -20.40
CA VAL A 136 -32.95 -6.98 -20.11
C VAL A 136 -32.14 -5.71 -20.21
N LEU A 137 -32.73 -4.64 -20.73
CA LEU A 137 -32.04 -3.35 -20.76
C LEU A 137 -32.00 -2.77 -19.34
N GLY A 138 -30.82 -2.74 -18.74
CA GLY A 138 -30.58 -2.11 -17.45
C GLY A 138 -30.67 -0.57 -17.51
N VAL A 139 -30.79 0.05 -16.33
CA VAL A 139 -30.73 1.52 -16.20
C VAL A 139 -29.29 2.00 -16.39
N ALA A 140 -29.12 2.99 -17.26
CA ALA A 140 -27.81 3.54 -17.59
C ALA A 140 -27.40 4.70 -16.65
N GLY A 141 -26.09 4.93 -16.55
CA GLY A 141 -25.53 6.05 -15.80
C GLY A 141 -25.65 5.90 -14.28
N ALA A 142 -25.60 7.02 -13.56
CA ALA A 142 -25.62 7.04 -12.10
C ALA A 142 -26.93 6.49 -11.51
N GLU A 143 -28.03 6.51 -12.27
CA GLU A 143 -29.32 6.03 -11.79
C GLU A 143 -29.35 4.51 -11.58
N GLY A 144 -28.50 3.76 -12.29
CA GLY A 144 -28.31 2.32 -12.08
C GLY A 144 -27.71 1.97 -10.70
N CYS A 145 -27.34 2.96 -9.89
CA CYS A 145 -26.87 2.75 -8.53
C CYS A 145 -27.99 2.78 -7.47
N THR A 146 -29.26 2.93 -7.88
CA THR A 146 -30.40 3.02 -6.95
C THR A 146 -31.36 1.86 -7.11
N ASN A 147 -31.94 1.38 -6.02
CA ASN A 147 -32.96 0.32 -6.07
C ASN A 147 -34.23 0.79 -6.81
N ALA A 148 -34.64 2.04 -6.62
CA ALA A 148 -35.84 2.63 -7.21
C ALA A 148 -35.80 2.58 -8.75
N ALA A 149 -34.62 2.72 -9.35
CA ALA A 149 -34.44 2.66 -10.80
C ALA A 149 -34.83 1.29 -11.40
N TYR A 150 -34.82 0.22 -10.61
CA TYR A 150 -35.14 -1.14 -11.07
C TYR A 150 -36.54 -1.63 -10.65
N GLU A 151 -37.32 -0.86 -9.90
CA GLU A 151 -38.64 -1.30 -9.36
C GLU A 151 -39.63 -1.76 -10.44
N ASN A 152 -39.54 -1.16 -11.64
CA ASN A 152 -40.43 -1.46 -12.76
C ASN A 152 -39.75 -2.31 -13.86
N LEU A 153 -38.59 -2.91 -13.56
CA LEU A 153 -37.84 -3.77 -14.49
C LEU A 153 -37.83 -5.23 -14.01
N ASP A 154 -38.14 -6.16 -14.91
CA ASP A 154 -38.01 -7.59 -14.64
C ASP A 154 -36.54 -8.03 -14.76
N VAL A 155 -35.77 -7.89 -13.68
CA VAL A 155 -34.31 -8.16 -13.66
C VAL A 155 -33.91 -9.41 -12.88
N ARG A 156 -34.84 -10.04 -12.15
CA ARG A 156 -34.48 -11.05 -11.12
C ARG A 156 -33.82 -12.31 -11.68
N THR A 157 -34.17 -12.71 -12.89
CA THR A 157 -33.65 -13.92 -13.57
C THR A 157 -33.08 -13.57 -14.94
N ARG A 158 -32.63 -12.33 -15.13
CA ARG A 158 -32.16 -11.80 -16.41
C ARG A 158 -30.78 -11.18 -16.26
N LEU A 159 -30.07 -11.04 -17.37
CA LEU A 159 -28.79 -10.35 -17.45
C LEU A 159 -29.04 -8.90 -17.88
N CYS A 160 -28.64 -7.96 -17.02
CA CYS A 160 -28.74 -6.52 -17.26
C CYS A 160 -27.56 -5.97 -18.06
#